data_AF-A0A0N4YC78-F1
#
_entry.id   AF-A0A0N4YC78-F1
#
_cell.length_a   1.000
_cell.length_b   1.000
_cell.length_c   1.000
_cell.angle_alpha   90.00
_cell.angle_beta   90.00
_cell.angle_gamma   90.00
#
_symmetry.space_group_name_H-M   'P 1'
#
loop_
_entity.id
_entity.type
_entity.pdbx_description
1 polymer ?
#
loop_
_entity_poly.entity_id
_entity_poly.type
_entity_poly.pdbx_seq_one_letter_code
_entity_poly.pdbx_strand_id
1 'polypeptide(L)'
;MMALTRGDKHDRVLFTDEKIFTVEALQNAQNQRELLPKGSQRAVDFERTHFPQPLMVWTGVSGLGKTRLVFMQKNVKITAEVYRKQILEDEVLRWA
;
A
#
# COMPACT_ATOMS: atom_id res chain seq x y z
N MET A 1 -4.34 3.63 -34.51
CA MET A 1 -4.21 3.57 -33.04
C MET A 1 -5.20 4.57 -32.46
N MET A 2 -6.33 4.12 -31.93
CA MET A 2 -7.33 5.02 -31.33
C MET A 2 -6.75 5.56 -30.03
N ALA A 3 -6.47 6.86 -30.00
CA ALA A 3 -6.34 7.58 -28.75
C ALA A 3 -7.73 7.55 -28.10
N LEU A 4 -7.92 6.70 -27.10
CA LEU A 4 -8.99 6.90 -26.14
C LEU A 4 -8.78 8.33 -25.64
N THR A 5 -9.71 9.23 -25.91
CA THR A 5 -9.72 10.59 -25.36
C THR A 5 -9.83 10.45 -23.85
N ARG A 6 -8.69 10.21 -23.21
CA ARG A 6 -8.50 10.17 -21.78
C ARG A 6 -8.92 11.54 -21.32
N GLY A 7 -10.03 11.65 -20.62
CA GLY A 7 -10.58 12.95 -20.26
C GLY A 7 -9.52 13.78 -19.55
N ASP A 8 -9.05 14.85 -20.19
CA ASP A 8 -7.99 15.75 -19.70
C ASP A 8 -8.28 16.30 -18.28
N LYS A 9 -9.53 16.18 -17.83
CA LYS A 9 -10.02 16.56 -16.51
C LYS A 9 -9.64 15.59 -15.39
N HIS A 10 -9.32 14.32 -15.69
CA HIS A 10 -9.05 13.31 -14.67
C HIS A 10 -7.58 13.21 -14.27
N ASP A 11 -6.65 13.74 -15.07
CA ASP A 11 -5.22 13.65 -14.77
C ASP A 11 -4.84 14.39 -13.48
N ARG A 12 -5.65 15.38 -13.09
CA ARG A 12 -5.51 16.15 -11.84
C ARG A 12 -6.27 15.59 -10.65
N VAL A 13 -7.03 14.50 -10.82
CA VAL A 13 -7.70 13.84 -9.70
C VAL A 13 -6.67 12.99 -8.95
N LEU A 14 -6.46 13.31 -7.68
CA LEU A 14 -5.62 12.52 -6.78
C LEU A 14 -6.49 11.48 -6.07
N PHE A 15 -6.27 10.20 -6.40
CA PHE A 15 -6.89 9.07 -5.72
C PHE A 15 -5.99 8.67 -4.56
N THR A 16 -6.54 8.47 -3.37
CA THR A 16 -5.79 8.18 -2.14
C THR A 16 -6.40 7.03 -1.40
N ASP A 17 -5.60 6.24 -0.69
CA ASP A 17 -6.08 5.15 0.15
C ASP A 17 -5.08 4.82 1.27
N GLU A 18 -5.60 4.20 2.34
CA GLU A 18 -4.80 3.60 3.40
C GLU A 18 -4.77 2.08 3.28
N LYS A 19 -3.58 1.50 3.38
CA LYS A 19 -3.40 0.04 3.35
C LYS A 19 -2.53 -0.45 4.49
N ILE A 20 -2.97 -1.51 5.16
CA ILE A 20 -2.15 -2.23 6.14
C ILE A 20 -1.31 -3.29 5.42
N PHE A 21 0.00 -3.22 5.62
CA PHE A 21 0.99 -4.19 5.17
C PHE A 21 1.55 -4.97 6.36
N THR A 22 1.98 -6.20 6.10
CA THR A 22 2.65 -7.04 7.09
C THR A 22 4.16 -7.00 6.82
N VAL A 23 4.97 -6.58 7.80
CA VAL A 23 6.42 -6.40 7.63
C VAL A 23 7.21 -7.65 8.03
N GLU A 24 6.64 -8.50 8.88
CA GLU A 24 7.25 -9.78 9.24
C GLU A 24 7.12 -10.80 8.10
N ALA A 25 8.11 -11.69 7.98
CA ALA A 25 8.13 -12.79 7.02
C ALA A 25 7.07 -13.84 7.40
N LEU A 26 5.80 -13.54 7.11
CA LEU A 26 4.72 -14.50 7.19
C LEU A 26 4.50 -15.12 5.80
N GLN A 27 4.22 -16.42 5.75
CA GLN A 27 3.84 -17.06 4.51
C GLN A 27 2.51 -16.47 4.01
N ASN A 28 2.57 -15.58 3.02
CA ASN A 28 1.37 -15.12 2.31
C ASN A 28 0.99 -16.21 1.31
N ALA A 29 0.26 -17.23 1.76
CA ALA A 29 -0.13 -18.38 0.96
C ALA A 29 -0.86 -18.02 -0.36
N GLN A 30 -1.44 -16.82 -0.45
CA GLN A 30 -2.07 -16.33 -1.67
C GLN A 30 -1.04 -15.92 -2.74
N ASN A 31 0.05 -15.25 -2.34
CA ASN A 31 1.00 -14.60 -3.24
C ASN A 31 2.38 -15.27 -3.29
N GLN A 32 2.74 -16.09 -2.30
CA GLN A 32 4.00 -16.85 -2.26
C GLN A 32 3.75 -18.27 -2.74
N ARG A 33 3.63 -18.41 -4.06
CA ARG A 33 3.52 -19.69 -4.74
C ARG A 33 4.90 -20.09 -5.27
N GLU A 34 5.36 -21.26 -4.88
CA GLU A 34 6.57 -21.85 -5.42
C GLU A 34 6.19 -22.83 -6.54
N LEU A 35 6.90 -22.74 -7.67
CA LEU A 35 6.79 -23.72 -8.75
C LEU A 35 7.73 -24.87 -8.42
N LEU A 36 7.17 -26.01 -8.00
CA LEU A 36 7.95 -27.19 -7.63
C LEU A 36 7.72 -28.35 -8.62
N PRO A 37 8.74 -29.19 -8.87
CA PRO A 37 8.58 -30.41 -9.66
C PRO A 37 7.52 -31.36 -9.09
N LYS A 38 6.84 -32.11 -9.94
CA LYS A 38 5.82 -33.08 -9.51
C LYS A 38 6.42 -34.11 -8.56
N GLY A 39 5.86 -34.22 -7.36
CA GLY A 39 6.32 -35.15 -6.30
C GLY A 39 7.25 -34.52 -5.27
N SER A 40 7.57 -33.23 -5.37
CA SER A 40 8.29 -32.49 -4.34
C SER A 40 7.51 -32.46 -3.02
N GLN A 41 8.21 -32.66 -1.90
CA GLN A 41 7.64 -32.40 -0.58
C GLN A 41 7.44 -30.88 -0.40
N ARG A 42 6.34 -30.49 0.24
CA ARG A 42 6.07 -29.10 0.59
C ARG A 42 7.01 -28.70 1.73
N ALA A 43 8.03 -27.90 1.44
CA ALA A 43 8.79 -27.21 2.48
C ALA A 43 7.89 -26.13 3.09
N VAL A 44 7.78 -26.09 4.43
CA VAL A 44 7.10 -25.04 5.17
C VAL A 44 8.09 -24.51 6.17
N ASP A 45 9.06 -23.72 5.68
CA ASP A 45 10.21 -23.26 6.46
C ASP A 45 9.95 -21.92 7.14
N PHE A 46 8.81 -21.74 7.81
CA PHE A 46 8.52 -20.46 8.48
C PHE A 46 7.80 -20.64 9.82
N GLU A 47 8.32 -19.98 10.86
CA GLU A 47 7.63 -19.79 12.12
C GLU A 47 6.41 -18.89 11.89
N ARG A 48 5.22 -19.40 12.23
CA ARG A 48 3.99 -18.62 12.19
C ARG A 48 3.96 -17.68 13.40
N THR A 49 4.32 -16.42 13.23
CA THR A 49 3.96 -15.41 14.24
C THR A 49 2.44 -15.22 14.19
N HIS A 50 1.75 -15.46 15.32
CA HIS A 50 0.29 -15.35 15.39
C HIS A 50 -0.23 -13.92 15.14
N PHE A 51 0.64 -12.91 15.30
CA PHE A 51 0.32 -11.49 15.17
C PHE A 51 1.48 -10.73 14.49
N PRO A 52 1.60 -10.85 13.16
CA PRO A 52 2.72 -10.21 12.49
C PRO A 52 2.57 -8.69 12.50
N GLN A 53 3.69 -7.95 12.59
CA GLN A 53 3.63 -6.49 12.73
C GLN A 53 2.88 -5.83 11.56
N PRO A 54 1.75 -5.15 11.83
CA PRO A 54 1.07 -4.35 10.82
C PRO A 54 1.75 -2.98 10.68
N LEU A 55 1.92 -2.54 9.45
CA LEU A 55 2.38 -1.21 9.06
C LEU A 55 1.32 -0.58 8.16
N MET A 56 0.70 0.48 8.64
CA MET A 56 -0.26 1.22 7.83
C MET A 56 0.47 2.22 6.94
N VAL A 57 0.14 2.21 5.66
CA VAL A 57 0.74 3.05 4.64
C VAL A 57 -0.36 3.82 3.94
N TRP A 58 -0.18 5.12 3.79
CA TRP A 58 -1.00 5.96 2.94
C TRP A 58 -0.25 6.29 1.66
N THR A 59 -0.97 6.33 0.54
CA THR A 59 -0.43 6.80 -0.74
C THR A 59 -1.53 7.41 -1.60
N GLY A 60 -1.12 8.22 -2.56
CA GLY A 60 -1.97 8.77 -3.58
C GLY A 60 -1.38 8.62 -4.98
N VAL A 61 -2.24 8.51 -5.98
CA VAL A 61 -1.89 8.43 -7.40
C VAL A 61 -2.83 9.30 -8.23
N SER A 62 -2.29 9.96 -9.24
CA SER A 62 -3.02 10.75 -10.24
C SER A 62 -2.50 10.44 -11.64
N GLY A 63 -3.08 11.04 -12.68
CA GLY A 63 -2.54 10.94 -14.03
C GLY A 63 -1.14 11.55 -14.18
N LEU A 64 -0.76 12.45 -13.26
CA LEU A 64 0.54 13.13 -13.24
C LEU A 64 1.63 12.33 -12.50
N GLY A 65 1.27 11.41 -11.62
CA GLY A 65 2.25 10.63 -10.86
C GLY A 65 1.72 10.08 -9.54
N LYS A 66 2.63 9.81 -8.60
CA LYS A 66 2.31 9.27 -7.28
C LYS A 66 2.92 10.12 -6.17
N THR A 67 2.22 10.22 -5.04
CA THR A 67 2.71 10.90 -3.84
C THR A 67 3.82 10.08 -3.17
N ARG A 68 4.46 10.67 -2.16
CA ARG A 68 5.35 9.92 -1.26
C ARG A 68 4.52 8.93 -0.44
N LEU A 69 5.11 7.78 -0.12
CA LEU A 69 4.50 6.84 0.83
C LEU A 69 4.61 7.42 2.23
N VAL A 70 3.48 7.54 2.93
CA VAL A 70 3.45 7.94 4.33
C VAL A 70 3.30 6.69 5.17
N PHE A 71 4.32 6.41 5.98
CA PHE A 71 4.34 5.28 6.90
C PHE A 71 3.83 5.72 8.26
N MET A 72 2.70 5.18 8.69
CA MET A 72 2.16 5.46 10.01
C MET A 72 2.82 4.56 11.04
N GLN A 73 3.31 5.17 12.12
CA GLN A 73 3.94 4.43 13.20
C GLN A 73 2.96 3.45 13.86
N LYS A 74 3.51 2.31 14.30
CA LYS A 74 2.76 1.26 14.99
C LYS A 74 2.04 1.83 16.22
N ASN A 75 0.79 1.43 16.41
CA ASN A 75 -0.11 1.83 17.52
C ASN A 75 -0.57 3.31 17.50
N VAL A 76 -0.23 4.09 16.48
CA VAL A 76 -0.83 5.41 16.30
C VAL A 76 -2.21 5.24 15.68
N LYS A 77 -3.27 5.58 16.42
CA LYS A 77 -4.61 5.69 15.82
C LYS A 77 -4.62 6.88 14.88
N ILE A 78 -5.12 6.69 13.65
CA ILE A 78 -5.41 7.80 12.75
C ILE A 78 -6.57 8.58 13.36
N THR A 79 -6.26 9.60 14.14
CA THR A 79 -7.23 10.61 14.51
C THR A 79 -7.37 11.60 13.35
N ALA A 80 -8.50 12.32 13.29
CA ALA A 80 -8.71 13.34 12.28
C ALA A 80 -7.60 14.41 12.29
N GLU A 81 -7.05 14.73 13.46
CA GLU A 81 -5.95 15.69 13.59
C GLU A 81 -4.64 15.17 12.98
N VAL A 82 -4.28 13.91 13.25
CA VAL A 82 -3.10 13.27 12.67
C VAL A 82 -3.24 13.20 11.15
N TYR A 83 -4.43 12.82 10.66
CA TYR A 83 -4.71 12.78 9.23
C TYR A 83 -4.56 14.15 8.57
N ARG A 84 -5.12 15.19 9.18
CA ARG A 84 -5.06 16.54 8.64
C ARG A 84 -3.62 17.04 8.55
N LYS A 85 -2.84 16.92 9.64
CA LYS A 85 -1.47 17.43 9.69
C LYS A 85 -0.52 16.60 8.81
N GLN A 86 -0.46 15.29 9.03
CA GLN A 86 0.57 14.44 8.42
C GLN A 86 0.26 13.98 6.99
N ILE A 87 -1.01 14.01 6.57
CA ILE A 87 -1.40 13.61 5.21
C ILE A 87 -1.87 14.82 4.41
N LEU A 88 -2.91 15.52 4.86
CA LEU A 88 -3.53 16.56 4.03
C LEU A 88 -2.60 17.78 3.88
N GLU A 89 -2.13 18.33 5.00
CA GLU A 89 -1.29 19.52 5.02
C GLU A 89 0.13 19.21 4.48
N ASP A 90 0.73 18.10 4.90
CA ASP A 90 2.11 17.77 4.52
C ASP A 90 2.25 17.20 3.11
N GLU A 91 1.32 16.36 2.63
CA GLU A 91 1.47 15.66 1.36
C GLU A 91 0.45 16.08 0.30
N VAL A 92 -0.83 16.19 0.63
CA VAL A 92 -1.87 16.50 -0.39
C VAL A 92 -1.79 17.93 -0.89
N LEU A 93 -1.56 18.91 -0.01
CA LEU A 93 -1.44 20.33 -0.41
C LEU A 93 -0.31 20.58 -1.42
N ARG A 94 0.70 19.71 -1.48
CA ARG A 94 1.78 19.82 -2.47
C ARG A 94 1.35 19.42 -3.89
N TRP A 95 0.21 18.74 -4.01
CA TRP A 95 -0.36 18.25 -5.26
C TRP A 95 -1.60 19.02 -5.71
N ALA A 96 -2.11 19.93 -4.86
CA ALA A 96 -3.21 20.85 -5.15
C ALA A 96 -2.70 22.11 -5.86
#